data_AF-A0A4Y8L355-F1
#
_entry.id   AF-A0A4Y8L355-F1
#
_cell.length_a   1.000
_cell.length_b   1.000
_cell.length_c   1.000
_cell.angle_alpha   90.00
_cell.angle_beta   90.00
_cell.angle_gamma   90.00
#
_symmetry.space_group_name_H-M   'P 1'
#
loop_
_entity.id
_entity.type
_entity.pdbx_description
1 polymer ?
#
loop_
_entity_poly.entity_id
_entity_poly.type
_entity_poly.pdbx_seq_one_letter_code
_entity_poly.pdbx_strand_id
1 'polypeptide(L)'
;MTCKASPDSYRVSETTLALRHDFSIEYETVAFDKKGIFYSKKTPKELLNERCIQSGVLLEGRIASAKVRLGIQHKVPLLVDPTQTS
;
A
#
# COMPACT_ATOMS: atom_id res chain seq x y z
N MET A 1 -20.98 8.27 1.00
CA MET A 1 -19.50 8.15 0.93
C MET A 1 -18.94 9.08 2.00
N THR A 2 -18.40 8.57 3.11
CA THR A 2 -17.91 9.40 4.22
C THR A 2 -16.38 9.44 4.19
N CYS A 3 -15.82 10.63 4.00
CA CYS A 3 -14.38 10.87 4.11
C CYS A 3 -13.99 10.96 5.59
N LYS A 4 -13.04 10.14 6.05
CA LYS A 4 -12.53 10.19 7.41
C LYS A 4 -11.07 10.61 7.38
N ALA A 5 -10.76 11.76 7.98
CA ALA A 5 -9.38 12.09 8.30
C ALA A 5 -8.92 11.18 9.46
N SER A 6 -7.93 10.33 9.22
CA SER A 6 -7.21 9.63 10.28
C SER A 6 -5.75 10.09 10.24
N PRO A 7 -5.47 11.33 10.72
CA PRO A 7 -4.21 12.02 10.45
C PRO A 7 -2.94 11.28 10.87
N ASP A 8 -3.00 10.28 11.76
CA ASP A 8 -1.80 9.67 12.34
C ASP A 8 -1.69 8.13 12.24
N SER A 9 -2.65 7.39 11.67
CA SER A 9 -2.61 5.93 11.83
C SER A 9 -3.30 5.06 10.79
N TYR A 10 -3.47 5.51 9.55
CA TYR A 10 -3.95 4.59 8.51
C TYR A 10 -2.95 3.42 8.33
N ARG A 11 -3.44 2.19 8.51
CA ARG A 11 -2.66 0.97 8.30
C ARG A 11 -3.20 0.22 7.10
N VAL A 12 -2.33 -0.08 6.15
CA VAL A 12 -2.68 -0.88 4.96
C VAL A 12 -3.12 -2.26 5.42
N SER A 13 -4.34 -2.62 5.06
CA SER A 13 -4.96 -3.92 5.36
C SER A 13 -5.58 -4.54 4.10
N GLU A 14 -6.08 -5.76 4.22
CA GLU A 14 -6.74 -6.50 3.11
C GLU A 14 -8.03 -5.82 2.61
N THR A 15 -8.59 -4.86 3.36
CA THR A 15 -9.72 -4.05 2.91
C THR A 15 -9.30 -2.83 2.10
N THR A 16 -7.99 -2.55 2.01
CA THR A 16 -7.45 -1.44 1.21
C THR A 16 -7.55 -1.79 -0.27
N LEU A 17 -8.22 -0.94 -1.03
CA LEU A 17 -8.42 -1.10 -2.46
C LEU A 17 -7.34 -0.37 -3.27
N ALA A 18 -6.99 0.84 -2.86
CA ALA A 18 -5.98 1.63 -3.55
C ALA A 18 -5.31 2.64 -2.62
N LEU A 19 -4.03 2.95 -2.89
CA LEU A 19 -3.30 4.07 -2.33
C LEU A 19 -2.94 5.00 -3.49
N ARG A 20 -3.24 6.29 -3.35
CA ARG A 20 -2.92 7.31 -4.34
C ARG A 20 -2.19 8.45 -3.66
N HIS A 21 -1.17 8.99 -4.32
CA HIS A 21 -0.56 10.22 -3.87
C HIS A 21 -1.61 11.33 -3.82
N ASP A 22 -1.65 12.07 -2.71
CA ASP A 22 -2.33 13.33 -2.59
C ASP A 22 -1.29 14.45 -2.70
N PHE A 23 -1.64 15.53 -3.39
CA PHE A 23 -0.77 16.70 -3.55
C PHE A 23 -1.26 17.88 -2.70
N SER A 24 -1.99 17.57 -1.62
CA SER A 24 -2.44 18.58 -0.68
C SER A 24 -1.31 18.97 0.26
N ILE A 25 -1.39 20.16 0.85
CA ILE A 25 -0.34 20.69 1.76
C ILE A 25 -0.23 19.85 3.04
N GLU A 26 -1.29 19.13 3.41
CA GLU A 26 -1.41 18.46 4.70
C GLU A 26 -1.26 16.93 4.62
N TYR A 27 -1.52 16.32 3.46
CA TYR A 27 -1.53 14.86 3.29
C TYR A 27 -0.78 14.44 2.02
N GLU A 28 -0.06 13.32 2.12
CA GLU A 28 0.73 12.74 1.04
C GLU A 28 0.01 11.57 0.33
N THR A 29 -0.97 10.96 1.01
CA THR A 29 -1.69 9.79 0.49
C THR A 29 -3.18 9.83 0.78
N VAL A 30 -3.99 9.51 -0.23
CA VAL A 30 -5.39 9.09 -0.09
C VAL A 30 -5.47 7.57 -0.21
N ALA A 31 -5.99 6.91 0.82
CA ALA A 31 -6.28 5.49 0.84
C ALA A 31 -7.77 5.24 0.61
N PHE A 32 -8.09 4.46 -0.41
CA PHE A 32 -9.43 3.97 -0.68
C PHE A 32 -9.55 2.59 -0.03
N ASP A 33 -10.40 2.46 0.99
CA ASP A 33 -10.70 1.22 1.68
C ASP A 33 -12.20 0.92 1.56
N LYS A 34 -12.59 -0.35 1.68
CA LYS A 34 -14.00 -0.76 1.77
C LYS A 34 -14.76 -0.01 2.90
N LYS A 35 -14.06 0.40 3.95
CA LYS A 35 -14.61 1.14 5.10
C LYS A 35 -14.76 2.65 4.85
N GLY A 36 -14.19 3.18 3.76
CA GLY A 36 -14.23 4.59 3.42
C GLY A 36 -12.92 5.12 2.86
N ILE A 37 -12.84 6.44 2.71
CA ILE A 37 -11.65 7.14 2.23
C ILE A 37 -10.90 7.70 3.43
N PHE A 38 -9.60 7.39 3.50
CA PHE A 38 -8.70 7.80 4.56
C PHE A 38 -7.55 8.65 4.01
N TYR A 39 -7.11 9.64 4.77
CA TYR A 39 -5.98 10.51 4.41
C TYR A 39 -4.82 10.26 5.37
N SER A 40 -3.60 10.25 4.83
CA SER A 40 -2.37 9.97 5.56
C SER A 40 -1.27 10.96 5.18
N LYS A 41 -0.50 11.38 6.17
CA LYS A 41 0.71 12.20 6.01
C LYS A 41 1.91 11.42 5.46
N LYS A 42 1.84 10.09 5.53
CA LYS A 42 2.86 9.19 4.96
C LYS A 42 2.61 8.98 3.48
N THR A 43 3.69 8.82 2.72
CA THR A 43 3.63 8.44 1.30
C THR A 43 3.10 7.00 1.12
N PRO A 44 2.60 6.64 -0.06
CA PRO A 44 2.13 5.28 -0.33
C PRO A 44 3.26 4.26 -0.14
N LYS A 45 4.49 4.63 -0.51
CA LYS A 45 5.67 3.76 -0.34
C LYS A 45 5.95 3.47 1.13
N GLU A 46 5.90 4.48 2.00
CA GLU A 46 6.09 4.30 3.45
C GLU A 46 5.00 3.41 4.05
N LEU A 47 3.73 3.66 3.71
CA LEU A 47 2.60 2.86 4.17
C LEU A 47 2.74 1.38 3.78
N LEU A 48 3.17 1.12 2.54
CA LEU A 48 3.43 -0.24 2.06
C LEU A 48 4.65 -0.87 2.74
N ASN A 49 5.71 -0.09 2.96
CA ASN A 49 6.93 -0.57 3.60
C ASN A 49 6.67 -0.96 5.06
N GLU A 50 5.93 -0.13 5.80
CA GLU A 50 5.52 -0.43 7.19
C GLU A 50 4.72 -1.73 7.27
N ARG A 51 3.78 -1.94 6.33
CA ARG A 51 2.99 -3.18 6.28
C ARG A 51 3.85 -4.40 5.95
N CYS A 52 4.85 -4.24 5.10
CA CYS A 52 5.80 -5.32 4.79
C CYS A 52 6.63 -5.67 6.02
N ILE A 53 7.19 -4.67 6.71
CA ILE A 53 8.00 -4.83 7.93
C ILE A 53 7.20 -5.54 9.02
N GLN A 54 5.92 -5.18 9.21
CA GLN A 54 5.03 -5.86 10.14
C GLN A 54 4.83 -7.35 9.83
N SER A 55 4.94 -7.74 8.54
CA SER A 55 4.91 -9.15 8.13
C SER A 55 6.30 -9.82 8.10
N GLY A 56 7.35 -9.15 8.59
CA GLY A 56 8.70 -9.70 8.65
C GLY A 56 9.47 -9.67 7.31
N VAL A 57 9.02 -8.87 6.33
CA VAL A 57 9.66 -8.80 5.01
C VAL A 57 9.89 -7.37 4.56
N LEU A 58 10.85 -7.15 3.67
CA LEU A 58 11.08 -5.84 3.05
C LEU A 58 10.24 -5.67 1.78
N LEU A 59 9.77 -4.45 1.52
CA LEU A 59 9.04 -4.11 0.30
C LEU A 59 9.87 -4.41 -0.96
N GLU A 60 11.16 -4.08 -0.92
CA GLU A 60 12.09 -4.35 -2.02
C GLU A 60 12.25 -5.85 -2.30
N GLY A 61 12.27 -6.67 -1.25
CA GLY A 61 12.32 -8.13 -1.38
C GLY A 61 11.09 -8.68 -2.09
N ARG A 62 9.89 -8.14 -1.79
CA ARG A 62 8.65 -8.51 -2.50
C ARG A 62 8.70 -8.10 -3.97
N ILE A 63 9.19 -6.90 -4.26
CA ILE A 63 9.33 -6.40 -5.65
C ILE A 63 10.34 -7.25 -6.42
N ALA A 64 11.49 -7.57 -5.83
CA ALA A 64 12.51 -8.41 -6.46
C ALA A 64 11.98 -9.82 -6.74
N SER A 65 11.27 -10.42 -5.79
CA SER A 65 10.60 -11.72 -5.98
C SER A 65 9.58 -11.66 -7.12
N ALA A 66 8.76 -10.61 -7.17
CA ALA A 66 7.76 -10.43 -8.23
C ALA A 66 8.40 -10.25 -9.62
N LYS A 67 9.52 -9.53 -9.73
CA LYS A 67 10.29 -9.39 -10.98
C LYS A 67 10.74 -10.75 -11.51
N VAL A 68 11.33 -11.57 -10.64
CA VAL A 68 11.82 -12.90 -11.01
C VAL A 68 10.66 -13.83 -11.39
N ARG A 69 9.57 -13.83 -10.61
CA ARG A 69 8.42 -14.72 -10.84
C ARG A 69 7.62 -14.38 -12.10
N LEU A 70 7.47 -13.09 -12.41
CA LEU A 70 6.62 -12.65 -13.53
C LEU A 70 7.42 -12.30 -14.80
N GLY A 71 8.76 -12.20 -14.72
CA GLY A 71 9.60 -11.76 -15.84
C GLY A 71 9.41 -10.29 -16.23
N ILE A 72 8.75 -9.49 -15.37
CA ILE A 72 8.42 -8.09 -15.63
C ILE A 72 9.46 -7.19 -14.97
N GLN A 73 10.01 -6.22 -15.71
CA GLN A 73 10.99 -5.26 -15.16
C GLN A 73 10.39 -3.91 -14.72
N HIS A 74 9.29 -3.48 -15.36
CA HIS A 74 8.64 -2.19 -15.13
C HIS A 74 7.22 -2.35 -14.62
N LYS A 75 6.74 -1.42 -13.79
CA LYS A 75 5.38 -1.46 -13.21
C LYS A 75 5.08 -2.81 -12.53
N VAL A 76 6.07 -3.33 -11.82
CA VAL A 76 6.00 -4.64 -11.17
C VAL A 76 4.88 -4.61 -10.12
N PRO A 77 3.92 -5.53 -10.18
CA PRO A 77 2.86 -5.58 -9.17
C PRO A 77 3.45 -5.98 -7.81
N LEU A 78 2.95 -5.35 -6.75
CA LEU A 78 3.28 -5.78 -5.39
C LEU A 78 2.43 -7.00 -5.04
N LEU A 79 3.10 -8.13 -4.79
CA LEU A 79 2.43 -9.35 -4.39
C LEU A 79 2.02 -9.26 -2.91
N VAL A 80 0.72 -9.32 -2.64
CA VAL A 80 0.15 -9.31 -1.28
C VAL A 80 0.28 -10.69 -0.64
N ASP A 81 -0.12 -11.73 -1.38
CA ASP A 81 0.07 -13.13 -1.04
C ASP A 81 0.63 -13.87 -2.28
N PRO A 82 1.90 -14.30 -2.26
CA PRO A 82 2.50 -15.02 -3.38
C PRO A 82 1.99 -16.46 -3.54
N THR A 83 1.28 -16.99 -2.54
CA THR A 83 0.85 -18.39 -2.43
C THR A 83 -0.66 -18.60 -2.59
N GLN A 84 -1.45 -17.54 -2.55
CA GLN A 84 -2.89 -17.61 -2.81
C GLN A 84 -3.13 -17.79 -4.31
N THR A 85 -3.36 -19.03 -4.75
CA THR A 85 -4.06 -19.31 -6.00
C THR A 85 -5.52 -18.96 -5.81
N SER A 86 -6.01 -17.98 -6.59
CA SER A 86 -7.45 -17.68 -6.71
C SER A 86 -8.23 -18.87 -7.28
#